data_AF-A0A343JBW9-F1
#
_entry.id   AF-A0A343JBW9-F1
#
_cell.length_a   1.000
_cell.length_b   1.000
_cell.length_c   1.000
_cell.angle_alpha   90.00
_cell.angle_beta   90.00
_cell.angle_gamma   90.00
#
_symmetry.space_group_name_H-M   'P 1'
#
loop_
_entity.id
_entity.type
_entity.pdbx_description
1 polymer ?
#
loop_
_entity_poly.entity_id
_entity_poly.type
_entity_poly.pdbx_seq_one_letter_code
_entity_poly.pdbx_strand_id
1 'polypeptide(L)'
;MNYSKVKFEIYTSSYNLNSLKSSLKTLLIEFDKDFYIYETKLHFDDNENYKSCNSFKLEFICNKDLALEVITIIKKIINDKSPYFNIIPIIN
;
A
#
# COMPACT_ATOMS: atom_id res chain seq x y z
N MET A 1 7.27 -15.15 16.23
CA MET A 1 6.90 -13.77 16.64
C MET A 1 5.39 -13.68 16.72
N ASN A 2 4.83 -13.38 17.89
CA ASN A 2 3.39 -13.20 18.08
C ASN A 2 3.00 -11.75 17.79
N TYR A 3 2.62 -11.46 16.56
CA TYR A 3 1.89 -10.25 16.20
C TYR A 3 0.51 -10.63 15.63
N SER A 4 -0.46 -9.75 15.81
CA SER A 4 -1.82 -9.88 15.24
C SER A 4 -2.08 -8.87 14.13
N LYS A 5 -1.29 -7.79 14.06
CA LYS A 5 -1.44 -6.73 13.06
C LYS A 5 -0.15 -6.51 12.27
N VAL A 6 -0.31 -6.06 11.04
CA VAL A 6 0.77 -5.64 10.15
C VAL A 6 0.47 -4.26 9.60
N LYS A 7 1.51 -3.46 9.42
CA LYS A 7 1.45 -2.22 8.66
C LYS A 7 1.91 -2.48 7.23
N PHE A 8 1.10 -2.07 6.27
CA PHE A 8 1.46 -2.02 4.86
C PHE A 8 1.92 -0.61 4.48
N GLU A 9 2.98 -0.54 3.69
CA GLU A 9 3.40 0.68 2.99
C GLU A 9 3.55 0.38 1.51
N ILE A 10 2.71 0.95 0.66
CA ILE A 10 2.67 0.65 -0.78
C ILE A 10 3.11 1.89 -1.55
N TYR A 11 4.05 1.72 -2.46
CA TYR A 11 4.57 2.81 -3.28
C TYR A 11 4.03 2.66 -4.70
N THR A 12 3.41 3.71 -5.23
CA THR A 12 2.67 3.61 -6.48
C THR A 12 2.62 4.93 -7.24
N SER A 13 2.24 4.90 -8.51
CA SER A 13 2.02 6.10 -9.32
C SER A 13 0.60 6.63 -9.15
N SER A 14 0.35 7.88 -9.55
CA SER A 14 -1.00 8.47 -9.59
C SER A 14 -2.02 7.61 -10.36
N TYR A 15 -1.58 6.87 -11.38
CA TYR A 15 -2.45 6.04 -12.21
C TYR A 15 -3.08 4.87 -11.43
N ASN A 16 -2.30 4.22 -10.57
CA ASN A 16 -2.72 3.05 -9.80
C ASN A 16 -3.39 3.42 -8.46
N LEU A 17 -3.14 4.63 -7.97
CA LEU A 17 -3.51 5.11 -6.63
C LEU A 17 -4.99 4.93 -6.31
N ASN A 18 -5.88 5.46 -7.15
CA ASN A 18 -7.33 5.44 -6.90
C ASN A 18 -7.89 4.02 -6.91
N SER A 19 -7.39 3.18 -7.82
CA SER A 19 -7.75 1.77 -7.91
C SER A 19 -7.31 1.01 -6.65
N LEU A 20 -6.07 1.22 -6.19
CA LEU A 20 -5.56 0.64 -4.95
C LEU A 20 -6.40 1.07 -3.74
N LYS A 21 -6.64 2.37 -3.56
CA LYS A 21 -7.45 2.87 -2.44
C LYS A 21 -8.85 2.27 -2.43
N SER A 22 -9.49 2.18 -3.59
CA SER A 22 -10.85 1.64 -3.69
C SER A 22 -10.89 0.15 -3.34
N SER A 23 -10.03 -0.68 -3.95
CA SER A 23 -10.00 -2.12 -3.68
C SER A 23 -9.58 -2.44 -2.24
N LEU A 24 -8.62 -1.71 -1.68
CA LEU A 24 -8.20 -1.87 -0.29
C LEU A 24 -9.30 -1.44 0.68
N LYS A 25 -10.02 -0.34 0.41
CA LYS A 25 -11.17 0.06 1.24
C LYS A 25 -12.27 -0.99 1.23
N THR A 26 -12.60 -1.55 0.06
CA THR A 26 -13.62 -2.61 -0.03
C THR A 26 -13.22 -3.81 0.84
N LEU A 27 -11.98 -4.29 0.71
CA LEU A 27 -11.50 -5.41 1.52
C LEU A 27 -11.51 -5.06 3.02
N LEU A 28 -10.90 -3.93 3.40
CA LEU A 28 -10.67 -3.63 4.81
C LEU A 28 -11.95 -3.25 5.56
N ILE A 29 -12.96 -2.63 4.93
CA ILE A 29 -14.26 -2.36 5.58
C ILE A 29 -14.95 -3.66 6.01
N GLU A 30 -14.81 -4.73 5.25
CA GLU A 30 -15.45 -6.03 5.55
C GLU A 30 -14.79 -6.71 6.76
N PHE A 31 -13.48 -6.50 6.98
CA PHE A 31 -12.70 -7.31 7.92
C PHE A 31 -11.99 -6.54 9.04
N ASP A 32 -11.84 -5.21 8.94
CA ASP A 32 -11.15 -4.37 9.93
C ASP A 32 -11.78 -2.96 9.98
N LYS A 33 -12.72 -2.73 10.91
CA LYS A 33 -13.49 -1.47 10.97
C LYS A 33 -12.67 -0.24 11.34
N ASP A 34 -11.48 -0.42 11.92
CA ASP A 34 -10.65 0.67 12.44
C ASP A 34 -9.45 1.00 11.54
N PHE A 35 -9.49 0.58 10.27
CA PHE A 35 -8.41 0.87 9.33
C PHE A 35 -8.43 2.33 8.85
N TYR A 36 -7.24 2.88 8.65
CA TYR A 36 -7.04 4.18 8.02
C TYR A 36 -6.00 4.04 6.92
N ILE A 37 -6.31 4.58 5.73
CA ILE A 37 -5.36 4.65 4.61
C ILE A 37 -4.82 6.08 4.54
N TYR A 38 -3.55 6.25 4.84
CA TYR A 38 -2.82 7.50 4.66
C TYR A 38 -2.21 7.55 3.27
N GLU A 39 -2.31 8.71 2.63
CA GLU A 39 -1.72 8.98 1.32
C GLU A 39 -0.70 10.10 1.46
N THR A 40 0.54 9.82 1.06
CA THR A 40 1.61 10.82 1.03
C THR A 40 2.13 10.94 -0.40
N LYS A 41 2.11 12.16 -0.95
CA LYS A 41 2.76 12.45 -2.22
C LYS A 41 4.27 12.50 -2.00
N LEU A 42 5.01 11.73 -2.80
CA LEU A 42 6.46 11.68 -2.76
C LEU A 42 7.02 12.57 -3.87
N HIS A 43 7.92 13.46 -3.49
CA HIS A 43 8.75 14.24 -4.39
C HIS A 43 10.14 13.63 -4.36
N PHE A 44 10.54 12.97 -5.45
CA PHE A 44 11.92 12.57 -5.65
C PHE A 44 12.63 13.73 -6.35
N ASP A 45 13.61 14.33 -5.66
CA ASP A 45 14.55 15.26 -6.29
C ASP A 45 15.51 14.44 -7.14
N ASP A 46 15.13 14.18 -8.38
CA ASP A 46 15.99 13.50 -9.34
C ASP A 46 16.96 14.52 -9.94
N ASN A 47 18.22 14.47 -9.48
CA ASN A 47 19.32 14.99 -10.26
C ASN A 47 19.38 14.24 -11.59
N GLU A 48 19.19 14.98 -12.69
CA GLU A 48 19.36 14.60 -14.09
C GLU A 48 18.20 13.82 -14.78
N ASN A 49 17.40 14.59 -15.54
CA ASN A 49 16.72 14.20 -16.79
C ASN A 49 15.60 13.14 -16.80
N TYR A 50 15.08 12.68 -15.66
CA TYR A 50 13.86 11.88 -15.66
C TYR A 50 12.64 12.72 -15.24
N LYS A 51 11.59 12.67 -16.07
CA LYS A 51 10.29 13.30 -15.81
C LYS A 51 9.86 12.99 -14.37
N SER A 52 9.58 14.02 -13.58
CA SER A 52 9.05 13.87 -12.22
C SER A 52 7.83 12.95 -12.25
N CYS A 53 8.01 11.70 -11.86
CA CYS A 53 6.89 10.77 -11.78
C CYS A 53 6.21 11.08 -10.45
N ASN A 54 4.94 11.51 -10.49
CA ASN A 54 4.17 11.71 -9.27
C ASN A 54 3.99 10.35 -8.59
N SER A 55 4.81 10.08 -7.58
CA SER A 55 4.78 8.88 -6.77
C SER A 55 4.02 9.14 -5.48
N PHE A 56 3.38 8.10 -4.97
CA PHE A 56 2.54 8.14 -3.78
C PHE A 56 2.88 6.97 -2.87
N LYS A 57 2.84 7.21 -1.57
CA LYS A 57 2.87 6.20 -0.53
C LYS A 57 1.47 6.03 0.03
N LEU A 58 0.96 4.81 0.05
CA LEU A 58 -0.24 4.42 0.78
C LEU A 58 0.16 3.63 2.03
N GLU A 59 -0.36 4.01 3.19
CA GLU A 59 -0.07 3.33 4.45
C GLU A 59 -1.35 2.96 5.19
N PHE A 60 -1.43 1.72 5.68
CA PHE A 60 -2.52 1.29 6.54
C PHE A 60 -2.09 0.11 7.42
N ILE A 61 -2.89 -0.16 8.45
CA ILE A 61 -2.72 -1.28 9.36
C ILE A 61 -3.91 -2.22 9.17
N CYS A 62 -3.64 -3.53 9.15
CA CYS A 62 -4.68 -4.54 9.13
C CYS A 62 -4.28 -5.77 9.95
N ASN A 63 -5.24 -6.67 10.18
CA ASN A 63 -4.93 -8.01 10.70
C ASN A 63 -3.93 -8.73 9.76
N LYS A 64 -2.94 -9.42 10.33
CA LYS A 64 -1.96 -10.22 9.57
C LYS A 64 -2.63 -11.27 8.68
N ASP A 65 -3.81 -11.75 9.05
CA ASP A 65 -4.52 -12.80 8.32
C ASP A 65 -4.98 -12.30 6.93
N LEU A 66 -5.16 -10.98 6.77
CA LEU A 66 -5.52 -10.33 5.51
C LEU A 66 -4.30 -10.06 4.60
N ALA A 67 -3.07 -10.33 5.06
CA ALA A 67 -1.86 -9.91 4.37
C ALA A 67 -1.75 -10.52 2.96
N LEU A 68 -2.15 -11.77 2.77
CA LEU A 68 -2.10 -12.44 1.46
C LEU A 68 -3.10 -11.84 0.46
N GLU A 69 -4.30 -11.48 0.91
CA GLU A 69 -5.33 -10.86 0.08
C GLU A 69 -4.90 -9.45 -0.33
N VAL A 70 -4.35 -8.68 0.60
CA VAL A 70 -3.76 -7.36 0.33
C VAL A 70 -2.65 -7.45 -0.72
N ILE A 71 -1.70 -8.39 -0.58
CA ILE A 71 -0.62 -8.59 -1.57
C ILE A 71 -1.21 -8.93 -2.95
N THR A 72 -2.27 -9.73 -2.99
CA THR A 72 -2.93 -10.13 -4.24
C THR A 72 -3.56 -8.92 -4.93
N ILE A 73 -4.23 -8.03 -4.18
CA ILE A 73 -4.77 -6.77 -4.70
C ILE A 73 -3.65 -5.89 -5.25
N ILE A 74 -2.55 -5.73 -4.49
CA ILE A 74 -1.40 -4.91 -4.91
C ILE A 74 -0.85 -5.41 -6.25
N LYS A 75 -0.57 -6.71 -6.36
CA LYS A 75 -0.02 -7.32 -7.58
C LYS A 75 -0.98 -7.27 -8.77
N LYS A 76 -2.29 -7.31 -8.52
CA LYS A 76 -3.31 -7.21 -9.57
C LYS A 76 -3.38 -5.80 -10.16
N ILE A 77 -3.24 -4.77 -9.32
CA ILE A 77 -3.41 -3.38 -9.74
C ILE A 77 -2.10 -2.80 -10.26
N ILE A 78 -1.00 -3.02 -9.56
CA ILE A 78 0.32 -2.58 -9.99
C ILE A 78 0.85 -3.63 -10.97
N ASN A 79 0.61 -3.43 -12.26
CA ASN A 79 1.04 -4.32 -13.34
C ASN A 79 2.57 -4.28 -13.62
N ASP A 80 3.36 -3.87 -12.63
CA ASP A 80 4.82 -3.91 -12.71
C ASP A 80 5.32 -5.31 -12.36
N LYS A 81 6.46 -5.71 -12.95
CA LYS A 81 7.08 -7.02 -12.67
C LYS A 81 7.37 -7.25 -11.18
N SER A 82 7.59 -6.16 -10.43
CA SER A 82 7.86 -6.19 -8.99
C SER A 82 7.29 -4.94 -8.30
N PRO A 83 6.02 -4.95 -7.84
CA PRO A 83 5.49 -3.85 -7.07
C PRO A 83 6.28 -3.66 -5.77
N TYR A 84 6.61 -2.40 -5.46
CA TYR A 84 7.36 -2.07 -4.25
C TYR A 84 6.42 -1.76 -3.09
N PHE A 85 6.49 -2.58 -2.04
CA PHE A 85 5.75 -2.39 -0.80
C PHE A 85 6.49 -3.01 0.39
N ASN A 86 6.28 -2.45 1.58
CA ASN A 86 6.76 -2.99 2.84
C ASN A 86 5.62 -3.62 3.63
N ILE A 87 5.93 -4.70 4.34
CA ILE A 87 5.04 -5.32 5.33
C ILE A 87 5.79 -5.34 6.65
N ILE A 88 5.30 -4.59 7.62
CA ILE A 88 5.98 -4.38 8.90
C ILE A 88 5.11 -5.03 9.99
N PRO A 89 5.60 -6.06 10.70
CA PRO A 89 4.87 -6.63 11.82
C PRO A 89 4.76 -5.60 12.95
N ILE A 90 3.56 -5.44 13.51
CA ILE A 90 3.34 -4.58 14.67
C ILE A 90 3.49 -5.44 15.92
N ILE A 91 4.64 -5.30 16.57
CA ILE A 91 4.94 -5.94 17.85
C ILE A 91 4.45 -4.99 18.93
N ASN A 92 3.42 -5.40 19.68
CA ASN A 92 3.03 -4.73 20.91
C ASN A 92 4.03 -5.04 22.02
#